data_AF-A0A496WET5-F1
#
_entry.id   AF-A0A496WET5-F1
#
_cell.length_a   1.000
_cell.length_b   1.000
_cell.length_c   1.000
_cell.angle_alpha   90.00
_cell.angle_beta   90.00
_cell.angle_gamma   90.00
#
_symmetry.space_group_name_H-M   'P 1'
#
loop_
_entity.id
_entity.type
_entity.pdbx_description
1 polymer ?
#
loop_
_entity_poly.entity_id
_entity_poly.type
_entity_poly.pdbx_seq_one_letter_code
_entity_poly.pdbx_strand_id
1 'polypeptide(L)'
;NGAGFGWEDMTIYKLGYEWAASDAWTWRLGYSITDQPVPTTETLFNILAPGVIEQHFTFGFTRSYSNNNDFNFALMYAPRVTVSGANPLQGSSVQMIDIEMYQYELAFSYSKHF
;
A
#
# COMPACT_ATOMS: atom_id res chain seq x y z
N ASN A 1 -15.79 -6.62 -26.30
CA ASN A 1 -14.57 -6.85 -25.50
C ASN A 1 -13.69 -5.63 -25.65
N GLY A 2 -13.58 -4.81 -24.61
CA GLY A 2 -12.68 -3.65 -24.60
C GLY A 2 -11.24 -4.06 -24.25
N ALA A 3 -10.30 -3.12 -24.35
CA ALA A 3 -8.88 -3.37 -24.06
C ALA A 3 -8.62 -3.79 -22.60
N GLY A 4 -9.46 -3.35 -21.65
CA GLY A 4 -9.27 -3.65 -20.23
C GLY A 4 -8.06 -2.90 -19.64
N PHE A 5 -7.66 -3.28 -18.42
CA PHE A 5 -6.49 -2.72 -17.73
C PHE A 5 -5.23 -3.59 -17.85
N GLY A 6 -5.35 -4.82 -18.38
CA GLY A 6 -4.22 -5.73 -18.58
C GLY A 6 -3.45 -6.11 -17.32
N TRP A 7 -4.08 -6.06 -16.14
CA TRP A 7 -3.42 -6.41 -14.87
C TRP A 7 -3.05 -7.88 -14.82
N GLU A 8 -1.83 -8.14 -14.37
CA GLU A 8 -1.30 -9.47 -14.12
C GLU A 8 -1.56 -9.89 -12.67
N ASP A 9 -1.53 -11.21 -12.44
CA ASP A 9 -1.61 -11.76 -11.09
C ASP A 9 -0.38 -11.36 -10.26
N MET A 10 -0.61 -10.97 -9.01
CA MET A 10 0.45 -10.54 -8.09
C MET A 10 0.54 -11.45 -6.86
N THR A 11 1.76 -11.60 -6.34
CA THR A 11 2.02 -12.28 -5.05
C THR A 11 2.58 -11.28 -4.06
N ILE A 12 2.01 -11.25 -2.85
CA ILE A 12 2.42 -10.34 -1.78
C ILE A 12 3.03 -11.15 -0.64
N TYR A 13 4.26 -10.82 -0.27
CA TYR A 13 4.92 -11.35 0.93
C TYR A 13 4.80 -10.34 2.07
N LYS A 14 4.41 -10.82 3.26
CA LYS A 14 4.19 -9.97 4.45
C LYS A 14 4.93 -10.55 5.64
N LEU A 15 5.64 -9.69 6.37
CA LEU A 15 6.24 -10.00 7.67
C LEU A 15 5.74 -8.99 8.71
N GLY A 16 5.43 -9.48 9.90
CA GLY A 16 4.99 -8.65 11.03
C GLY A 16 5.63 -9.10 12.33
N TYR A 17 5.83 -8.15 13.22
CA TYR A 17 6.31 -8.37 14.58
C TYR A 17 5.45 -7.62 15.58
N GLU A 18 5.06 -8.30 16.65
CA GLU A 18 4.32 -7.73 17.78
C GLU A 18 5.14 -7.89 19.05
N TRP A 19 5.18 -6.82 19.86
CA TRP A 19 5.89 -6.81 21.13
C TRP A 19 5.04 -6.19 22.23
N ALA A 20 4.60 -7.03 23.18
CA ALA A 20 4.03 -6.59 24.44
C ALA A 20 5.17 -6.09 25.37
N ALA A 21 5.43 -4.78 25.32
CA ALA A 21 6.51 -4.17 26.09
C ALA A 21 6.16 -4.02 27.58
N SER A 22 4.87 -3.97 27.92
CA SER A 22 4.34 -3.95 29.29
C SER A 22 2.83 -4.25 29.29
N ASP A 23 2.21 -4.37 30.46
CA ASP A 23 0.74 -4.49 30.60
C ASP A 23 -0.03 -3.32 29.94
N ALA A 24 0.63 -2.17 29.74
CA ALA A 24 0.02 -0.98 29.17
C ALA A 24 0.32 -0.75 27.68
N TRP A 25 1.31 -1.44 27.09
CA TRP A 25 1.81 -1.12 25.75
C TRP A 25 2.14 -2.36 24.93
N THR A 26 1.52 -2.41 23.74
CA THR A 26 1.85 -3.38 22.69
C THR A 26 2.23 -2.64 21.42
N TRP A 27 3.41 -2.93 20.87
CA TRP A 27 3.92 -2.34 19.63
C TRP A 27 3.82 -3.32 18.48
N ARG A 28 3.59 -2.80 17.27
CA ARG A 28 3.51 -3.58 16.03
C ARG A 28 4.33 -2.93 14.94
N LEU A 29 5.12 -3.74 14.27
CA LEU A 29 5.88 -3.38 13.07
C LEU A 29 5.53 -4.36 11.97
N GLY A 30 5.46 -3.87 10.73
CA GLY A 30 5.23 -4.74 9.59
C GLY A 30 5.86 -4.20 8.33
N TYR A 31 6.09 -5.13 7.40
CA TYR A 31 6.59 -4.85 6.08
C TYR A 31 5.94 -5.81 5.09
N SER A 32 5.55 -5.30 3.93
CA SER A 32 5.15 -6.15 2.81
C SER A 32 5.79 -5.70 1.51
N ILE A 33 6.07 -6.67 0.66
CA ILE A 33 6.64 -6.47 -0.67
C ILE A 33 5.84 -7.28 -1.70
N THR A 34 5.68 -6.72 -2.89
CA THR A 34 5.02 -7.33 -4.04
C THR A 34 5.53 -6.71 -5.32
N ASP A 35 5.34 -7.40 -6.44
CA ASP A 35 5.52 -6.83 -7.77
C ASP A 35 4.19 -6.23 -8.21
N GLN A 36 4.23 -5.00 -8.74
CA GLN A 36 3.02 -4.31 -9.18
C GLN A 36 2.41 -4.97 -10.44
N PRO A 37 1.08 -4.97 -10.61
CA PRO A 37 0.39 -5.78 -11.62
C PRO A 37 0.30 -5.14 -13.00
N VAL A 38 0.77 -3.91 -13.21
CA VAL A 38 0.61 -3.14 -14.46
C VAL A 38 1.82 -3.32 -15.38
N PRO A 39 1.68 -4.01 -16.53
CA PRO A 39 2.74 -4.08 -17.52
C PRO A 39 3.04 -2.70 -18.12
N THR A 40 4.29 -2.47 -18.53
CA THR A 40 4.68 -1.20 -19.19
C THR A 40 3.92 -0.94 -20.50
N THR A 41 3.39 -1.98 -21.14
CA THR A 41 2.53 -1.87 -22.34
C THR A 41 1.11 -1.38 -22.03
N GLU A 42 0.68 -1.40 -20.77
CA GLU A 42 -0.70 -1.11 -20.35
C GLU A 42 -0.83 0.23 -19.59
N THR A 43 0.21 1.07 -19.61
CA THR A 43 0.22 2.36 -18.89
C THR A 43 -0.87 3.34 -19.33
N LEU A 44 -1.32 3.29 -20.59
CA LEU A 44 -2.32 4.23 -21.14
C LEU A 44 -3.67 4.17 -20.41
N PHE A 45 -4.27 2.99 -20.27
CA PHE A 45 -5.55 2.86 -19.56
C PHE A 45 -5.39 2.97 -18.05
N ASN A 46 -4.23 2.56 -17.54
CA ASN A 46 -3.91 2.60 -16.11
C ASN A 46 -3.69 4.01 -15.54
N ILE A 47 -3.69 5.06 -16.37
CA ILE A 47 -3.82 6.45 -15.91
C ILE A 47 -5.10 6.62 -15.05
N LEU A 48 -6.18 5.89 -15.36
CA LEU A 48 -7.46 6.01 -14.66
C LEU A 48 -7.49 5.28 -13.31
N ALA A 49 -6.66 4.25 -13.14
CA ALA A 49 -6.60 3.43 -11.94
C ALA A 49 -5.15 2.97 -11.74
N PRO A 50 -4.26 3.84 -11.27
CA PRO A 50 -2.90 3.45 -10.96
C PRO A 50 -2.92 2.49 -9.76
N GLY A 51 -2.23 1.36 -9.90
CA GLY A 51 -2.13 0.31 -8.88
C GLY A 51 -0.69 -0.14 -8.68
N VAL A 52 0.26 0.81 -8.65
CA VAL A 52 1.69 0.53 -8.82
C VAL A 52 2.50 0.42 -7.52
N ILE A 53 1.85 0.43 -6.36
CA ILE A 53 2.55 0.33 -5.07
C ILE A 53 3.11 -1.08 -4.87
N GLU A 54 4.40 -1.17 -4.53
CA GLU A 54 5.10 -2.44 -4.29
C GLU A 54 5.42 -2.70 -2.82
N GLN A 55 5.74 -1.64 -2.06
CA GLN A 55 6.24 -1.77 -0.69
C GLN A 55 5.31 -1.05 0.29
N HIS A 56 5.03 -1.70 1.42
CA HIS A 56 4.32 -1.08 2.54
C HIS A 56 5.13 -1.27 3.82
N PHE A 57 5.39 -0.17 4.52
CA PHE A 57 5.94 -0.16 5.87
C PHE A 57 4.81 0.18 6.83
N THR A 58 4.61 -0.63 7.86
CA THR A 58 3.55 -0.42 8.85
C THR A 58 4.11 -0.31 10.25
N PHE A 59 3.49 0.57 11.03
CA PHE A 59 3.78 0.77 12.43
C PHE A 59 2.47 0.96 13.17
N GLY A 60 2.35 0.40 14.37
CA GLY A 60 1.19 0.62 15.20
C GLY A 60 1.47 0.35 16.66
N PHE A 61 0.54 0.79 17.50
CA PHE A 61 0.57 0.46 18.91
C PHE A 61 -0.84 0.35 19.49
N THR A 62 -0.95 -0.41 20.57
CA THR A 62 -2.08 -0.39 21.48
C THR A 62 -1.58 0.13 22.82
N ARG A 63 -2.33 1.07 23.40
CA ARG A 63 -2.18 1.50 24.78
C ARG A 63 -3.40 1.06 25.59
N SER A 64 -3.17 0.20 26.56
CA SER A 64 -4.19 -0.26 27.51
C SER A 64 -4.19 0.60 28.76
N TYR A 65 -5.38 0.87 29.28
CA TYR A 65 -5.63 1.70 30.47
C TYR A 65 -6.26 0.86 31.59
N SER A 66 -6.03 1.26 32.84
CA SER A 66 -6.50 0.55 34.05
C SER A 66 -8.02 0.40 34.16
N ASN A 67 -8.77 1.19 33.41
CA ASN A 67 -10.23 1.16 33.33
C ASN A 67 -10.74 0.24 32.21
N ASN A 68 -9.96 -0.78 31.82
CA ASN A 68 -10.31 -1.76 30.79
C ASN A 68 -10.64 -1.10 29.43
N ASN A 69 -9.89 -0.05 29.08
CA ASN A 69 -10.01 0.62 27.79
C ASN A 69 -8.72 0.51 27.01
N ASP A 70 -8.83 0.46 25.69
CA ASP A 70 -7.70 0.41 24.77
C ASP A 70 -7.77 1.55 23.76
N PHE A 71 -6.64 2.18 23.51
CA PHE A 71 -6.44 3.06 22.37
C PHE A 71 -5.50 2.40 21.38
N ASN A 72 -5.88 2.34 20.11
CA ASN A 72 -5.06 1.78 19.04
C ASN A 72 -4.69 2.87 18.04
N PHE A 73 -3.49 2.75 17.49
CA PHE A 73 -2.97 3.58 16.42
C PHE A 73 -2.28 2.69 15.38
N ALA A 74 -2.46 3.04 14.11
CA ALA A 74 -1.75 2.44 12.99
C ALA A 74 -1.36 3.50 11.95
N LEU A 75 -0.18 3.31 11.38
CA LEU A 75 0.41 4.09 10.30
C LEU A 75 0.89 3.12 9.22
N MET A 76 0.61 3.43 7.96
CA MET A 76 1.24 2.80 6.81
C MET A 76 1.90 3.85 5.93
N TYR A 77 3.10 3.54 5.44
CA TYR A 77 3.80 4.31 4.43
C TYR A 77 4.16 3.38 3.26
N ALA A 78 3.79 3.80 2.05
CA ALA A 78 4.21 3.17 0.81
C ALA A 78 5.07 4.15 0.01
N PRO A 79 6.36 3.85 -0.22
CA PRO A 79 7.23 4.68 -1.03
C PRO A 79 6.74 4.83 -2.46
N ARG A 80 7.24 5.88 -3.11
CA ARG A 80 6.94 6.16 -4.50
C ARG A 80 7.38 5.03 -5.43
N VAL A 81 6.49 4.63 -6.33
CA VAL A 81 6.80 3.75 -7.48
C VAL A 81 6.29 4.41 -8.74
N THR A 82 7.08 4.32 -9.82
CA THR A 82 6.75 4.86 -11.14
C THR A 82 6.87 3.75 -12.18
N VAL A 83 5.85 3.59 -13.02
CA VAL A 83 5.86 2.70 -14.18
C VAL A 83 5.76 3.54 -15.44
N SER A 84 6.76 3.39 -16.31
CA SER A 84 6.85 4.13 -17.57
C SER A 84 6.58 3.22 -18.75
N GLY A 85 5.73 3.68 -19.67
CA GLY A 85 5.33 2.93 -20.85
C GLY A 85 5.10 3.80 -22.07
N ALA A 86 5.26 3.25 -23.27
CA ALA A 86 5.02 3.99 -24.50
C ALA A 86 3.52 4.16 -24.76
N ASN A 87 3.07 5.34 -25.20
CA ASN A 87 1.69 5.54 -25.64
C ASN A 87 1.44 4.82 -26.98
N PRO A 88 0.60 3.77 -27.04
CA PRO A 88 0.33 3.03 -28.27
C PRO A 88 -0.42 3.86 -29.32
N LEU A 89 -1.02 4.99 -28.94
CA LEU A 89 -1.78 5.87 -29.84
C LEU A 89 -0.92 6.96 -30.50
N GLN A 90 0.35 7.12 -30.10
CA GLN A 90 1.19 8.25 -30.53
C GLN A 90 1.81 8.07 -31.93
N GLY A 91 1.65 6.91 -32.57
CA GLY A 91 2.09 6.67 -33.95
C GLY A 91 3.61 6.82 -34.12
N SER A 92 4.05 7.73 -35.01
CA SER A 92 5.48 7.91 -35.36
C SER A 92 6.30 8.72 -34.35
N SER A 93 5.67 9.30 -33.32
CA SER A 93 6.36 10.03 -32.25
C SER A 93 6.44 9.17 -30.99
N VAL A 94 7.52 9.29 -30.23
CA VAL A 94 7.65 8.62 -28.93
C VAL A 94 7.07 9.53 -27.85
N GLN A 95 5.93 9.14 -27.27
CA GLN A 95 5.42 9.71 -26.02
C GLN A 95 5.46 8.62 -24.95
N MET A 96 6.08 8.94 -23.82
CA MET A 96 6.07 8.08 -22.63
C MET A 96 4.96 8.53 -21.69
N ILE A 97 4.31 7.55 -21.06
CA ILE A 97 3.31 7.71 -20.03
C ILE A 97 3.92 7.17 -18.74
N ASP A 98 3.98 8.03 -17.73
CA ASP A 98 4.40 7.66 -16.38
C ASP A 98 3.18 7.62 -15.48
N ILE A 99 2.92 6.46 -14.88
CA ILE A 99 1.96 6.32 -13.78
C ILE A 99 2.74 6.18 -12.48
N GLU A 100 2.36 6.97 -11.48
CA GLU A 100 3.10 7.06 -10.21
C GLU A 100 2.14 7.01 -9.02
N MET A 101 2.55 6.33 -7.96
CA MET A 101 1.86 6.37 -6.66
C MET A 101 2.84 6.46 -5.51
N TYR A 102 2.42 7.13 -4.45
CA TYR A 102 2.95 7.02 -3.09
C TYR A 102 1.75 7.13 -2.14
N GLN A 103 1.83 6.51 -0.96
CA GLN A 103 0.67 6.46 -0.05
C GLN A 103 1.06 6.59 1.41
N TYR A 104 0.17 7.24 2.17
CA TYR A 104 0.17 7.24 3.62
C TYR A 104 -1.23 6.84 4.10
N GLU A 105 -1.31 6.04 5.15
CA GLU A 105 -2.57 5.73 5.82
C GLU A 105 -2.39 5.90 7.33
N LEU A 106 -3.39 6.50 7.97
CA LEU A 106 -3.45 6.70 9.41
C LEU A 106 -4.79 6.17 9.91
N ALA A 107 -4.75 5.35 10.96
CA ALA A 107 -5.93 4.85 11.63
C ALA A 107 -5.77 4.94 13.15
N PHE A 108 -6.88 5.23 13.83
CA PHE A 108 -6.96 5.20 15.29
C PHE A 108 -8.29 4.59 15.70
N SER A 109 -8.31 3.89 16.83
CA SER A 109 -9.54 3.35 17.39
C SER A 109 -9.51 3.35 18.92
N TYR A 110 -10.69 3.33 19.51
CA TYR A 110 -10.87 3.25 20.95
C TYR A 110 -11.85 2.12 21.26
N SER A 111 -11.49 1.27 22.21
CA SER A 111 -12.29 0.13 22.66
C SER A 111 -12.53 0.22 24.16
N LYS A 112 -13.79 -0.01 24.57
CA LYS A 112 -14.20 -0.12 25.97
C LYS A 112 -14.72 -1.53 26.22
N HIS A 113 -14.10 -2.24 27.16
CA HIS A 113 -14.52 -3.58 27.56
C HIS A 113 -15.53 -3.46 28.71
N PHE A 114 -16.70 -4.12 28.59
CA PHE A 114 -17.80 -4.11 29.58
C PHE A 114 -17.89 -5.44 30.33
#